data_AF-A0A7K6XWT1-F1
#
_entry.id   AF-A0A7K6XWT1-F1
#
_cell.length_a   1.000
_cell.length_b   1.000
_cell.length_c   1.000
_cell.angle_alpha   90.00
_cell.angle_beta   90.00
_cell.angle_gamma   90.00
#
_symmetry.space_group_name_H-M   'P 1'
#
loop_
_entity.id
_entity.type
_entity.pdbx_description
1 polymer ?
#
loop_
_entity_poly.entity_id
_entity_poly.type
_entity_poly.pdbx_seq_one_letter_code
_entity_poly.pdbx_strand_id
1 'polypeptide(L)'
;MNRIRIHVLPTSRGRLTPVPRPQEPLACAFAPRPCSQPRLEGQEFCIKHILEDRNAPFKQCSYVSTKNGKRCPNAAPKPEKKDGTSFCAEHARRNALALQAQVKKSNPGPVGETLLCQLSSYARAELGSQSTESSRSEASRILGKD
;
A
#
# COMPACT_ATOMS: atom_id res chain seq x y z
N MET A 1 44.39 57.98 3.29
CA MET A 1 43.86 56.97 2.34
C MET A 1 43.86 55.60 3.01
N ASN A 2 42.73 55.17 3.55
CA ASN A 2 42.64 53.96 4.38
C ASN A 2 42.37 52.75 3.47
N ARG A 3 43.30 51.79 3.41
CA ARG A 3 43.19 50.57 2.60
C ARG A 3 42.56 49.44 3.44
N ILE A 4 41.33 49.06 3.11
CA ILE A 4 40.65 47.93 3.73
C ILE A 4 41.26 46.62 3.18
N ARG A 5 41.87 45.81 4.04
CA ARG A 5 42.34 44.45 3.71
C ARG A 5 41.19 43.47 3.94
N ILE A 6 40.57 42.99 2.87
CA ILE A 6 39.58 41.90 2.95
C ILE A 6 40.34 40.58 3.01
N HIS A 7 40.36 39.95 4.19
CA HIS A 7 40.77 38.55 4.31
C HIS A 7 39.63 37.66 3.82
N VAL A 8 39.74 37.14 2.60
CA VAL A 8 38.85 36.09 2.12
C VAL A 8 39.29 34.79 2.80
N LEU A 9 38.55 34.34 3.81
CA LEU A 9 38.68 32.99 4.35
C LEU A 9 38.51 31.99 3.21
N PRO A 10 39.35 30.93 3.10
CA PRO A 10 39.12 29.89 2.12
C PRO A 10 37.77 29.26 2.45
N THR A 11 36.76 29.47 1.60
CA THR A 11 35.51 28.74 1.73
C THR A 11 35.89 27.26 1.55
N SER A 12 35.83 26.52 2.63
CA SER A 12 35.90 25.07 2.60
C SER A 12 34.72 24.62 1.74
N ARG A 13 34.98 24.41 0.44
CA ARG A 13 34.12 23.62 -0.43
C ARG A 13 34.11 22.22 0.16
N GLY A 14 33.19 22.02 1.10
CA GLY A 14 32.86 20.72 1.63
C GLY A 14 32.74 19.77 0.45
N ARG A 15 33.52 18.71 0.50
CA ARG A 15 33.50 17.63 -0.48
C ARG A 15 32.05 17.14 -0.54
N LEU A 16 31.28 17.60 -1.53
CA LEU A 16 29.98 17.05 -1.82
C LEU A 16 30.25 15.58 -2.09
N THR A 17 29.79 14.70 -1.21
CA THR A 17 29.71 13.27 -1.51
C THR A 17 29.02 13.16 -2.86
N PRO A 18 29.62 12.49 -3.86
CA PRO A 18 28.94 12.25 -5.12
C PRO A 18 27.58 11.63 -4.79
N VAL A 19 26.49 12.33 -5.11
CA VAL A 19 25.15 11.73 -5.03
C VAL A 19 25.25 10.47 -5.88
N PRO A 20 24.99 9.27 -5.33
CA PRO A 20 25.00 8.06 -6.13
C PRO A 20 24.01 8.30 -7.27
N ARG A 21 24.52 8.33 -8.51
CA ARG A 21 23.68 8.38 -9.71
C ARG A 21 22.63 7.29 -9.53
N PRO A 22 21.33 7.58 -9.66
CA PRO A 22 20.33 6.53 -9.75
C PRO A 22 20.82 5.58 -10.84
N GLN A 23 21.16 4.34 -10.46
CA GLN A 23 21.61 3.36 -11.44
C GLN A 23 20.49 3.23 -12.45
N GLU A 24 20.78 3.54 -13.73
CA GLU A 24 19.80 3.35 -14.78
C GLU A 24 19.28 1.91 -14.69
N PRO A 25 17.95 1.69 -14.73
CA PRO A 25 17.39 0.37 -14.58
C PRO A 25 18.01 -0.54 -15.64
N LEU A 26 18.85 -1.47 -15.19
CA LEU A 26 19.50 -2.41 -16.08
C LEU A 26 18.41 -3.19 -16.83
N ALA A 27 18.56 -3.32 -18.14
CA ALA A 27 17.62 -4.05 -18.98
C ALA A 27 17.72 -5.56 -18.72
N CYS A 28 16.59 -6.26 -18.78
CA CYS A 28 16.49 -7.70 -18.59
C CYS A 28 17.53 -8.49 -19.41
N ALA A 29 18.29 -9.37 -18.76
CA ALA A 29 19.33 -10.21 -19.36
C ALA A 29 18.81 -11.43 -20.15
N PHE A 30 17.60 -11.34 -20.72
CA PHE A 30 17.02 -12.47 -21.45
C PHE A 30 17.77 -12.67 -22.77
N ALA A 31 18.55 -13.76 -22.87
CA ALA A 31 19.42 -14.04 -24.02
C ALA A 31 18.67 -14.43 -25.32
N PRO A 32 17.57 -15.21 -25.30
CA PRO A 32 16.90 -15.63 -26.54
C PRO A 32 16.26 -14.49 -27.33
N ARG A 33 15.84 -13.41 -26.65
CA ARG A 33 15.23 -12.22 -27.26
C ARG A 33 15.62 -10.99 -26.44
N PRO A 34 16.08 -9.89 -27.05
CA PRO A 34 16.38 -8.67 -26.30
C PRO A 34 15.11 -8.16 -25.61
N CYS A 35 15.17 -7.98 -24.30
CA CYS A 35 14.06 -7.49 -23.49
C CYS A 35 14.46 -6.16 -22.83
N SER A 36 13.78 -5.08 -23.21
CA SER A 36 14.01 -3.73 -22.67
C SER A 36 13.32 -3.47 -21.33
N GLN A 37 12.68 -4.48 -20.74
CA GLN A 37 12.02 -4.34 -19.45
C GLN A 37 13.07 -4.20 -18.33
N PRO A 38 12.79 -3.39 -17.30
CA PRO A 38 13.70 -3.23 -16.18
C PRO A 38 13.88 -4.55 -15.43
N ARG A 39 15.10 -4.80 -14.99
CA ARG A 39 15.43 -5.88 -14.06
C ARG A 39 14.73 -5.66 -12.71
N LEU A 40 14.42 -6.77 -12.05
CA LEU A 40 14.01 -6.73 -10.66
C LEU A 40 15.23 -6.47 -9.76
N GLU A 41 14.99 -5.87 -8.60
CA GLU A 41 16.06 -5.54 -7.65
C GLU A 41 16.80 -6.82 -7.21
N GLY A 42 18.13 -6.83 -7.39
CA GLY A 42 18.98 -7.98 -7.08
C GLY A 42 18.82 -9.18 -8.03
N GLN A 43 18.17 -9.02 -9.18
CA GLN A 43 17.96 -10.08 -10.18
C GLN A 43 18.39 -9.64 -11.58
N GLU A 44 18.73 -10.61 -12.43
CA GLU A 44 19.19 -10.33 -13.80
C GLU A 44 18.04 -10.21 -14.80
N PHE A 45 16.81 -10.54 -14.40
CA PHE A 45 15.63 -10.63 -15.27
C PHE A 45 14.50 -9.71 -14.83
N CYS A 46 13.62 -9.35 -15.78
CA CYS A 46 12.38 -8.64 -15.49
C CYS A 46 11.31 -9.59 -14.93
N ILE A 47 10.21 -9.04 -14.41
CA ILE A 47 9.10 -9.81 -13.84
C ILE A 47 8.48 -10.86 -14.78
N LYS A 48 8.61 -10.69 -16.09
CA LYS A 48 8.12 -11.67 -17.08
C LYS A 48 9.07 -12.86 -17.26
N HIS A 49 10.37 -12.62 -17.19
CA HIS A 49 11.40 -13.62 -17.44
C HIS A 49 12.05 -14.17 -16.17
N ILE A 50 11.71 -13.63 -14.99
CA ILE A 50 12.26 -14.09 -13.71
C ILE A 50 11.97 -15.56 -13.41
N LEU A 51 10.96 -16.16 -14.05
CA LEU A 51 10.66 -17.59 -13.92
C LEU A 51 11.66 -18.51 -14.67
N GLU A 52 12.46 -17.96 -15.58
CA GLU A 52 13.54 -18.69 -16.25
C GLU A 52 14.75 -18.87 -15.34
N ASP A 53 14.91 -18.01 -14.34
CA ASP A 53 15.97 -18.10 -13.35
C ASP A 53 15.56 -19.02 -12.20
N ARG A 54 16.22 -20.18 -12.11
CA ARG A 54 15.98 -21.16 -11.04
C ARG A 54 16.52 -20.72 -9.69
N ASN A 55 17.47 -19.79 -9.66
CA ASN A 55 18.07 -19.26 -8.44
C ASN A 55 17.29 -18.05 -7.91
N ALA A 56 16.44 -17.45 -8.74
CA ALA A 56 15.62 -16.33 -8.32
C ALA A 56 14.62 -16.77 -7.23
N PRO A 57 14.37 -15.93 -6.21
CA PRO A 57 13.38 -16.17 -5.18
C PRO A 57 11.95 -15.90 -5.71
N PHE A 58 11.61 -16.42 -6.89
CA PHE A 58 10.31 -16.28 -7.52
C PHE A 58 9.78 -17.65 -7.94
N LYS A 59 8.47 -17.84 -7.79
CA LYS A 59 7.75 -19.03 -8.28
C LYS A 59 6.50 -18.60 -9.03
N GLN A 60 5.96 -19.45 -9.89
CA GLN A 60 4.70 -19.17 -10.57
C GLN A 60 3.59 -18.94 -9.54
N CYS A 61 2.77 -17.90 -9.74
CA CYS A 61 1.63 -17.56 -8.90
C CYS A 61 0.75 -18.78 -8.61
N SER A 62 0.36 -18.95 -7.35
CA SER A 62 -0.49 -20.06 -6.90
C SER A 62 -1.98 -19.85 -7.20
N TYR A 63 -2.39 -18.67 -7.68
CA TYR A 63 -3.79 -18.42 -8.03
C TYR A 63 -4.26 -19.27 -9.21
N VAL A 64 -5.43 -19.89 -9.05
CA VAL A 64 -6.14 -20.63 -10.08
C VAL A 64 -7.37 -19.83 -10.48
N SER A 65 -7.51 -19.53 -11.77
CA SER A 65 -8.69 -18.79 -12.24
C SER A 65 -9.95 -19.65 -12.13
N THR A 66 -11.00 -19.10 -11.54
CA THR A 66 -12.32 -19.75 -11.45
C THR A 66 -12.98 -19.91 -12.82
N LYS A 67 -12.64 -19.07 -13.79
CA LYS A 67 -13.24 -19.10 -15.13
C LYS A 67 -12.66 -20.20 -16.03
N ASN A 68 -11.38 -20.52 -15.85
CA ASN A 68 -10.63 -21.35 -16.81
C ASN A 68 -9.89 -22.50 -16.13
N GLY A 69 -9.85 -22.58 -14.81
CA GLY A 69 -9.09 -23.58 -14.06
C GLY A 69 -7.57 -23.50 -14.22
N LYS A 70 -7.07 -22.55 -15.02
CA LYS A 70 -5.63 -22.38 -15.28
C LYS A 70 -4.96 -21.56 -14.18
N ARG A 71 -3.73 -21.95 -13.84
CA ARG A 71 -2.87 -21.19 -12.94
C ARG A 71 -2.43 -19.88 -13.60
N CYS A 72 -2.32 -18.84 -12.79
CA CYS A 72 -1.81 -17.57 -13.25
C CYS A 72 -0.35 -17.72 -13.74
N PRO A 73 0.00 -17.24 -14.94
CA PRO A 73 1.37 -17.37 -15.48
C PRO A 73 2.36 -16.39 -14.84
N ASN A 74 1.90 -15.41 -14.05
CA ASN A 74 2.77 -14.38 -13.49
C ASN A 74 3.65 -14.93 -12.36
N ALA A 75 4.83 -14.32 -12.20
CA ALA A 75 5.73 -14.61 -11.10
C ALA A 75 5.21 -14.06 -9.76
N ALA A 76 5.48 -14.80 -8.70
CA ALA A 76 5.17 -14.45 -7.31
C ALA A 76 6.46 -14.56 -6.47
N PRO A 77 6.76 -13.55 -5.62
CA PRO A 77 7.93 -13.60 -4.75
C PRO A 77 7.79 -14.75 -3.75
N LYS A 78 8.87 -15.51 -3.56
CA LYS A 78 8.94 -16.61 -2.60
C LYS A 78 9.11 -15.99 -1.21
N PRO A 79 8.16 -16.18 -0.28
CA PRO A 79 8.37 -15.76 1.10
C PRO A 79 9.52 -16.56 1.70
N GLU A 80 10.38 -15.94 2.51
CA GLU A 80 11.46 -16.63 3.24
C GLU A 80 10.93 -17.76 4.15
N LYS A 81 9.66 -17.70 4.54
CA LYS A 81 8.98 -18.75 5.30
C LYS A 81 8.46 -19.85 4.36
N LYS A 82 8.93 -21.07 4.65
CA LYS A 82 9.18 -22.17 3.72
C LYS A 82 7.99 -22.65 2.86
N ASP A 83 6.73 -22.50 3.26
CA ASP A 83 5.61 -23.21 2.58
C ASP A 83 4.33 -22.37 2.42
N GLY A 84 4.47 -21.06 2.23
CA GLY A 84 3.33 -20.19 1.94
C GLY A 84 2.87 -20.23 0.48
N THR A 85 1.56 -20.27 0.25
CA THR A 85 0.92 -19.91 -1.03
C THR A 85 1.35 -18.49 -1.41
N SER A 86 2.02 -18.33 -2.56
CA SER A 86 2.49 -17.03 -3.03
C SER A 86 1.65 -16.56 -4.20
N PHE A 87 1.24 -15.30 -4.17
CA PHE A 87 0.47 -14.68 -5.23
C PHE A 87 1.32 -13.62 -5.94
N CYS A 88 1.13 -13.46 -7.25
CA CYS A 88 1.70 -12.31 -7.96
C CYS A 88 1.12 -11.00 -7.39
N ALA A 89 1.77 -9.86 -7.60
CA ALA A 89 1.36 -8.57 -7.02
C ALA A 89 -0.14 -8.26 -7.22
N GLU A 90 -0.67 -8.60 -8.39
CA GLU A 90 -2.07 -8.38 -8.73
C GLU A 90 -3.03 -9.28 -7.91
N HIS A 91 -2.73 -10.58 -7.79
CA HIS A 91 -3.51 -11.51 -6.97
C HIS A 91 -3.29 -11.33 -5.46
N ALA A 92 -2.10 -10.89 -5.05
CA ALA A 92 -1.80 -10.55 -3.66
C ALA A 92 -2.69 -9.37 -3.21
N ARG A 93 -2.83 -8.33 -4.03
CA ARG A 93 -3.75 -7.21 -3.77
C ARG A 93 -5.20 -7.66 -3.69
N ARG A 94 -5.69 -8.48 -4.63
CA ARG A 94 -7.07 -9.00 -4.57
C ARG A 94 -7.31 -9.83 -3.31
N ASN A 95 -6.37 -10.71 -2.97
CA ASN A 95 -6.46 -11.52 -1.76
C ASN A 95 -6.50 -10.65 -0.49
N ALA A 96 -5.64 -9.63 -0.40
CA ALA A 96 -5.63 -8.71 0.72
C ALA A 96 -6.98 -7.97 0.86
N LEU A 97 -7.55 -7.49 -0.24
CA LEU A 97 -8.88 -6.84 -0.23
C LEU A 97 -9.99 -7.80 0.19
N ALA A 98 -9.96 -9.05 -0.28
CA ALA A 98 -10.93 -10.07 0.12
C ALA A 98 -10.84 -10.37 1.63
N LEU A 99 -9.63 -10.52 2.17
CA LEU A 99 -9.40 -10.70 3.60
C LEU A 99 -9.88 -9.48 4.41
N GLN A 100 -9.57 -8.26 3.97
CA GLN A 100 -10.06 -7.04 4.62
C GLN A 100 -11.60 -6.96 4.64
N ALA A 101 -12.26 -7.36 3.55
CA ALA A 101 -13.72 -7.38 3.48
C ALA A 101 -14.33 -8.42 4.44
N GLN A 102 -13.66 -9.56 4.64
CA GLN A 102 -14.09 -10.57 5.62
C GLN A 102 -13.91 -10.05 7.05
N VAL A 103 -12.77 -9.42 7.36
CA VAL A 103 -12.50 -8.83 8.69
C VAL A 103 -13.50 -7.72 9.02
N LYS A 104 -13.89 -6.88 8.05
CA LYS A 104 -14.92 -5.85 8.24
C LYS A 104 -16.31 -6.45 8.52
N LYS A 105 -16.62 -7.62 7.97
CA LYS A 105 -17.89 -8.31 8.22
C LYS A 105 -17.92 -9.06 9.54
N SER A 106 -16.79 -9.61 9.97
CA SER A 106 -16.67 -10.34 11.24
C SER A 106 -16.35 -9.45 12.44
N ASN A 107 -15.93 -8.20 12.21
CA ASN A 107 -15.56 -7.26 13.26
C ASN A 107 -16.30 -5.92 13.10
N PRO A 108 -17.60 -5.84 13.46
CA PRO A 108 -18.22 -4.57 13.85
C PRO A 108 -17.73 -4.12 15.25
N GLY A 109 -16.50 -4.47 15.63
CA GLY A 109 -16.03 -4.40 17.01
C GLY A 109 -16.00 -2.99 17.60
N PRO A 110 -15.91 -2.94 18.94
CA PRO A 110 -16.37 -1.83 19.77
C PRO A 110 -15.73 -0.48 19.50
N VAL A 111 -14.64 -0.37 18.73
CA VAL A 111 -14.03 0.92 18.39
C VAL A 111 -14.99 1.83 17.62
N GLY A 112 -15.74 1.28 16.65
CA GLY A 112 -16.71 2.09 15.88
C GLY A 112 -17.89 2.52 16.74
N GLU A 113 -18.46 1.58 17.50
CA GLU A 113 -19.59 1.83 18.38
C GLU A 113 -19.24 2.72 19.58
N THR A 114 -18.05 2.55 20.16
CA THR A 114 -17.56 3.38 21.27
C THR A 114 -17.28 4.80 20.82
N LEU A 115 -16.70 5.00 19.64
CA LEU A 115 -16.50 6.34 19.09
C LEU A 115 -17.84 7.03 18.81
N LEU A 116 -18.82 6.30 18.25
CA LEU A 116 -20.17 6.82 18.05
C LEU A 116 -20.87 7.15 19.38
N CYS A 117 -20.68 6.34 20.42
CA CYS A 117 -21.19 6.58 21.77
C CYS A 117 -20.54 7.81 22.44
N GLN A 118 -19.23 7.98 22.26
CA GLN A 118 -18.52 9.18 22.72
C GLN A 118 -19.02 10.43 21.99
N LEU A 119 -19.18 10.38 20.66
CA LEU A 119 -19.70 11.53 19.89
C LEU A 119 -21.15 11.86 20.25
N SER A 120 -22.00 10.86 20.49
CA SER A 120 -23.39 11.09 20.87
C SER A 120 -23.54 11.69 22.27
N SER A 121 -22.66 11.33 23.21
CA SER A 121 -22.61 11.96 24.54
C SER A 121 -22.12 13.41 24.48
N TYR A 122 -21.13 13.73 23.65
CA TYR A 122 -20.73 15.13 23.39
C TYR A 122 -21.84 15.97 22.75
N ALA A 123 -22.56 15.42 21.75
CA ALA A 123 -23.70 16.11 21.13
C ALA A 123 -24.87 16.38 22.10
N ARG A 124 -24.99 15.58 23.16
CA ARG A 124 -25.98 15.79 24.24
C ARG A 124 -25.49 16.78 25.30
N ALA A 125 -24.17 16.88 25.50
CA ALA A 125 -23.58 17.83 26.44
C ALA A 125 -23.76 19.30 25.98
N GLU A 126 -23.67 19.57 24.67
CA GLU A 126 -23.89 20.92 24.11
C GLU A 126 -25.36 21.40 24.17
N LEU A 127 -26.31 20.50 24.49
CA LEU A 127 -27.73 20.84 24.72
C LEU A 127 -28.10 20.80 26.21
N GLY A 128 -27.15 20.51 27.10
CA GLY A 128 -27.35 20.33 28.53
C GLY A 128 -27.23 21.62 29.34
N SER A 129 -27.95 22.67 28.94
CA SER A 129 -28.23 23.83 29.81
C SER A 129 -29.61 24.43 29.56
N GLN A 130 -30.61 23.61 29.18
CA GLN A 130 -31.99 23.96 29.46
C GLN A 130 -32.93 22.74 29.46
N SER A 131 -33.52 22.53 30.64
CA SER A 131 -34.86 22.00 30.93
C SER A 131 -35.22 20.57 30.51
N THR A 132 -35.58 19.83 31.55
CA THR A 132 -36.69 18.88 31.68
C THR A 132 -37.61 18.69 30.47
N GLU A 133 -38.04 17.43 30.32
CA GLU A 133 -39.16 16.92 29.51
C GLU A 133 -38.98 16.83 27.99
N SER A 134 -38.89 15.60 27.47
CA SER A 134 -39.87 15.08 26.52
C SER A 134 -39.37 13.76 25.91
N SER A 135 -40.08 12.70 26.28
CA SER A 135 -40.09 11.43 25.59
C SER A 135 -40.86 11.59 24.28
N ARG A 136 -40.19 11.41 23.13
CA ARG A 136 -40.73 10.81 21.88
C ARG A 136 -39.74 10.96 20.72
N SER A 137 -39.35 9.82 20.15
CA SER A 137 -38.69 9.76 18.84
C SER A 137 -39.65 10.24 17.74
N GLU A 138 -39.43 11.44 17.21
CA GLU A 138 -40.10 11.90 15.98
C GLU A 138 -39.37 11.37 14.74
N ALA A 139 -39.53 10.07 14.47
CA ALA A 139 -39.12 9.44 13.21
C ALA A 139 -40.33 8.92 12.43
N SER A 140 -41.41 9.71 12.36
CA SER A 140 -42.61 9.34 11.60
C SER A 140 -43.38 10.57 11.14
N ARG A 141 -42.81 11.38 10.22
CA ARG A 141 -43.59 12.29 9.35
C ARG A 141 -42.88 12.45 8.01
N ILE A 142 -42.89 11.39 7.19
CA ILE A 142 -42.81 11.57 5.73
C ILE A 142 -44.25 11.82 5.29
N LEU A 143 -44.51 13.06 4.86
CA LEU A 143 -45.81 13.57 4.44
C LEU A 143 -46.35 12.76 3.24
N GLY A 144 -47.53 12.18 3.42
CA GLY A 144 -48.42 11.81 2.34
C GLY A 144 -49.68 12.68 2.38
N LYS A 145 -49.76 13.66 1.46
CA LYS A 145 -50.93 14.43 0.98
C LYS A 145 -50.36 15.52 0.05
N ASP A 146 -50.74 15.75 -1.20
CA ASP A 146 -51.85 15.35 -2.09
C ASP A 146 -51.25 15.17 -3.50
#